data_AF-A0A1B3X3A9-F1
#
_entry.id   AF-A0A1B3X3A9-F1
#
_cell.length_a   1.000
_cell.length_b   1.000
_cell.length_c   1.000
_cell.angle_alpha   90.00
_cell.angle_beta   90.00
_cell.angle_gamma   90.00
#
_symmetry.space_group_name_H-M   'P 1'
#
loop_
_entity.id
_entity.type
_entity.pdbx_description
1 polymer ?
#
loop_
_entity_poly.entity_id
_entity_poly.type
_entity_poly.pdbx_seq_one_letter_code
_entity_poly.pdbx_strand_id
1 'polypeptide(L)'
;MDFEHMSEVDVAYHILTQKKEPIHYKDLILEVIEAKHKPVQSLAMAISEIYTMMNMDSRFHYEGESKWGLMEWVPPEVKRSSSRSSGAAAKTAITKEAARKKKLESIQN
;
A
#
# COMPACT_ATOMS: atom_id res chain seq x y z
N MET A 1 21.46 -14.33 -1.91
CA MET A 1 20.87 -13.62 -0.78
C MET A 1 19.84 -14.55 -0.17
N ASP A 2 19.83 -14.69 1.15
CA ASP A 2 18.93 -15.63 1.83
C ASP A 2 17.62 -14.91 2.20
N PHE A 3 16.63 -14.99 1.31
CA PHE A 3 15.34 -14.35 1.49
C PHE A 3 14.37 -15.17 2.36
N GLU A 4 14.66 -16.45 2.62
CA GLU A 4 13.77 -17.34 3.36
C GLU A 4 13.66 -16.92 4.83
N HIS A 5 14.75 -16.40 5.38
CA HIS A 5 14.85 -15.94 6.77
C HIS A 5 14.61 -14.44 6.97
N MET A 6 14.53 -13.65 5.89
CA MET A 6 14.19 -12.23 5.97
C MET A 6 12.69 -12.02 6.21
N SER A 7 12.30 -10.89 6.79
CA SER A 7 10.89 -10.48 6.82
C SER A 7 10.41 -10.08 5.42
N GLU A 8 9.10 -10.17 5.15
CA GLU A 8 8.51 -9.77 3.86
C GLU A 8 8.79 -8.30 3.53
N VAL A 9 8.77 -7.42 4.54
CA VAL A 9 9.10 -5.99 4.37
C VAL A 9 10.57 -5.76 4.07
N ASP A 10 11.49 -6.56 4.64
CA ASP A 10 12.91 -6.43 4.29
C ASP A 10 13.20 -6.93 2.88
N VAL A 11 12.49 -7.96 2.41
CA VAL A 11 12.57 -8.40 1.02
C VAL A 11 12.03 -7.30 0.09
N ALA A 12 10.89 -6.69 0.41
CA ALA A 12 10.33 -5.59 -0.38
C ALA A 12 11.29 -4.39 -0.46
N TYR A 13 11.90 -4.01 0.68
CA TYR A 13 12.91 -2.95 0.75
C TYR A 13 14.11 -3.28 -0.13
N HIS A 14 14.59 -4.54 -0.08
CA HIS A 14 15.70 -4.99 -0.91
C HIS A 14 15.35 -4.92 -2.41
N ILE A 15 14.18 -5.40 -2.82
CA ILE A 15 13.73 -5.34 -4.22
C ILE A 15 13.73 -3.90 -4.72
N LEU A 16 13.13 -2.97 -3.96
CA LEU A 16 13.11 -1.55 -4.32
C LEU A 16 14.53 -0.97 -4.39
N THR A 17 15.40 -1.30 -3.44
CA THR A 17 16.81 -0.87 -3.43
C THR A 17 17.56 -1.32 -4.70
N GLN A 18 17.29 -2.54 -5.17
CA GLN A 18 17.91 -3.10 -6.36
C GLN A 18 17.36 -2.47 -7.65
N LYS A 19 16.04 -2.26 -7.75
CA LYS A 19 15.41 -1.66 -8.94
C LYS A 19 15.64 -0.16 -9.05
N LYS A 20 15.76 0.54 -7.93
CA LYS A 20 15.94 2.01 -7.84
C LYS A 20 14.84 2.82 -8.54
N GLU A 21 13.63 2.26 -8.60
CA GLU A 21 12.46 2.93 -9.16
C GLU A 21 11.19 2.55 -8.39
N PRO A 22 10.15 3.39 -8.38
CA PRO A 22 8.87 3.06 -7.77
C PRO A 22 8.15 1.92 -8.51
N ILE A 23 7.66 0.93 -7.78
CA ILE A 23 7.00 -0.26 -8.32
C ILE A 23 5.52 -0.25 -7.92
N HIS A 24 4.64 -0.70 -8.81
CA HIS A 24 3.23 -0.87 -8.48
C HIS A 24 3.07 -1.93 -7.36
N TYR A 25 2.26 -1.63 -6.34
CA TYR A 25 2.24 -2.40 -5.08
C TYR A 25 1.96 -3.89 -5.29
N LYS A 26 1.10 -4.25 -6.25
CA LYS A 26 0.80 -5.67 -6.53
C LYS A 26 2.02 -6.40 -7.06
N ASP A 27 2.76 -5.77 -7.96
CA ASP A 27 3.91 -6.39 -8.61
C ASP A 27 5.04 -6.56 -7.59
N LEU A 28 5.28 -5.53 -6.76
CA LEU A 28 6.22 -5.60 -5.65
C LEU A 28 5.88 -6.73 -4.67
N ILE A 29 4.61 -6.87 -4.28
CA ILE A 29 4.19 -7.92 -3.34
C ILE A 29 4.32 -9.31 -3.96
N LEU A 30 4.00 -9.47 -5.25
CA LEU A 30 4.17 -10.75 -5.94
C LEU A 30 5.65 -11.14 -6.02
N GLU A 31 6.54 -10.20 -6.34
CA GLU A 31 7.98 -10.44 -6.33
C GLU A 31 8.50 -10.84 -4.93
N VAL A 32 7.95 -10.27 -3.86
CA VAL A 32 8.27 -10.69 -2.48
C VAL A 32 7.86 -12.14 -2.24
N ILE A 33 6.65 -12.52 -2.62
CA ILE A 33 6.14 -13.89 -2.44
C ILE A 33 6.99 -14.89 -3.22
N GLU A 34 7.33 -14.57 -4.47
CA GLU A 34 8.20 -15.38 -5.32
C GLU A 34 9.60 -15.50 -4.74
N ALA A 35 10.22 -14.40 -4.32
CA ALA A 35 11.57 -14.41 -3.76
C ALA A 35 11.70 -15.28 -2.51
N LYS A 36 10.67 -15.33 -1.66
CA LYS A 36 10.68 -16.12 -0.42
C LYS A 36 10.44 -17.62 -0.64
N HIS A 37 9.94 -18.04 -1.80
CA HIS A 37 9.62 -19.44 -2.12
C HIS A 37 8.75 -20.14 -1.06
N LYS A 38 7.97 -19.38 -0.27
CA LYS A 38 7.14 -19.95 0.79
C LYS A 38 5.80 -20.39 0.23
N PRO A 39 5.34 -21.62 0.51
CA PRO A 39 4.00 -22.04 0.14
C PRO A 39 2.98 -21.16 0.86
N VAL A 40 2.21 -20.40 0.08
CA VAL A 40 1.10 -19.58 0.59
C VAL A 40 -0.20 -20.37 0.51
N GLN A 41 -0.89 -20.51 1.65
CA GLN A 41 -2.19 -21.19 1.68
C GLN A 41 -3.26 -20.40 0.88
N SER A 42 -3.15 -19.08 0.88
CA SER A 42 -4.00 -18.18 0.10
C SER A 42 -3.19 -16.98 -0.37
N LEU A 43 -3.11 -16.80 -1.69
CA LEU A 43 -2.43 -15.66 -2.30
C LEU A 43 -3.07 -14.33 -1.86
N ALA A 44 -4.39 -14.28 -1.74
CA ALA A 44 -5.10 -13.06 -1.32
C ALA A 44 -4.79 -12.67 0.13
N MET A 45 -4.65 -13.66 1.03
CA MET A 45 -4.26 -13.39 2.42
C MET A 45 -2.81 -12.92 2.49
N ALA A 46 -1.89 -13.60 1.79
CA ALA A 46 -0.49 -13.19 1.73
C ALA A 46 -0.33 -11.75 1.20
N ILE A 47 -1.06 -11.39 0.13
CA ILE A 47 -1.05 -10.01 -0.38
C ILE A 47 -1.53 -9.01 0.67
N SER A 48 -2.61 -9.33 1.38
CA SER A 48 -3.21 -8.44 2.39
C SER A 48 -2.29 -8.25 3.60
N GLU A 49 -1.63 -9.32 4.05
CA GLU A 49 -0.66 -9.29 5.15
C GLU A 49 0.56 -8.46 4.78
N ILE A 50 1.18 -8.72 3.62
CA ILE A 50 2.35 -7.96 3.16
C ILE A 50 2.00 -6.50 2.95
N TYR A 51 0.85 -6.20 2.35
CA TYR A 51 0.37 -4.84 2.18
C TYR A 51 0.21 -4.13 3.54
N THR A 52 -0.38 -4.80 4.53
CA THR A 52 -0.51 -4.25 5.89
C THR A 52 0.85 -3.95 6.51
N MET A 53 1.78 -4.90 6.45
CA MET A 53 3.12 -4.72 7.00
C MET A 53 3.87 -3.55 6.33
N MET A 54 3.79 -3.44 5.01
CA MET A 54 4.42 -2.35 4.25
C MET A 54 3.83 -0.98 4.61
N ASN A 55 2.52 -0.88 4.83
CA ASN A 55 1.88 0.37 5.26
C ASN A 55 2.27 0.81 6.68
N MET A 56 2.67 -0.13 7.53
CA MET A 56 3.11 0.15 8.91
C MET A 56 4.61 0.49 8.98
N ASP A 57 5.36 0.29 7.90
CA ASP A 57 6.82 0.49 7.86
C ASP A 57 7.18 1.86 7.25
N SER A 58 7.81 2.71 8.06
CA SER A 58 8.15 4.09 7.68
C SER A 58 9.22 4.21 6.59
N ARG A 59 9.89 3.11 6.20
CA ARG A 59 10.88 3.11 5.12
C ARG A 59 10.23 3.24 3.74
N PHE A 60 8.95 2.94 3.62
CA PHE A 60 8.22 2.99 2.36
C PHE A 60 7.47 4.31 2.18
N HIS A 61 7.43 4.80 0.95
CA HIS A 61 6.70 6.00 0.56
C HIS A 61 5.76 5.71 -0.60
N TYR A 62 4.56 6.25 -0.54
CA TYR A 62 3.59 6.18 -1.64
C TYR A 62 3.85 7.29 -2.65
N GLU A 63 4.23 6.92 -3.87
CA GLU A 63 4.62 7.86 -4.93
C GLU A 63 3.42 8.38 -5.74
N GLY A 64 2.24 7.75 -5.60
CA GLY A 64 1.10 7.98 -6.48
C GLY A 64 0.84 6.80 -7.40
N GLU A 65 -0.34 6.77 -8.04
CA GLU A 65 -0.71 5.73 -9.02
C GLU A 65 -0.50 4.28 -8.54
N SER A 66 -0.75 4.00 -7.25
CA SER A 66 -0.52 2.68 -6.67
C SER A 66 0.95 2.21 -6.69
N LYS A 67 1.91 3.12 -6.92
CA LYS A 67 3.35 2.86 -6.86
C LYS A 67 3.94 3.21 -5.50
N TRP A 68 4.92 2.42 -5.10
CA TRP A 68 5.65 2.54 -3.85
C TRP A 68 7.15 2.63 -4.11
N GLY A 69 7.80 3.51 -3.37
CA GLY A 69 9.24 3.70 -3.36
C GLY A 69 9.80 3.73 -1.95
N LEU A 70 11.09 4.05 -1.82
CA LEU A 70 11.75 4.21 -0.53
C LEU A 70 11.74 5.66 -0.07
N MET A 71 11.54 5.88 1.21
CA MET A 71 11.59 7.20 1.83
C MET A 71 12.97 7.87 1.66
N GLU A 72 14.04 7.08 1.52
CA GLU A 72 15.40 7.55 1.23
C GLU A 72 15.53 8.24 -0.14
N TRP A 73 14.64 7.95 -1.09
CA TRP A 73 14.62 8.59 -2.40
C TRP A 73 13.99 9.99 -2.35
N VAL A 74 13.21 10.27 -1.31
CA VAL A 74 12.54 11.54 -1.12
C VAL A 74 13.54 12.55 -0.57
N PRO A 75 13.82 13.66 -1.28
CA PRO A 75 14.71 14.69 -0.76
C PRO A 75 14.21 15.19 0.60
N PRO A 76 15.11 15.45 1.57
CA PRO A 76 14.70 15.96 2.87
C PRO A 76 13.92 17.26 2.69
N GLU A 77 12.69 17.28 3.21
CA GLU A 77 11.79 18.43 3.09
C GLU A 77 12.44 19.63 3.80
N VAL A 78 12.86 20.63 3.03
CA VAL A 78 13.30 21.92 3.59
C VAL A 78 12.08 22.57 4.21
N LYS A 79 11.97 22.48 5.55
CA LYS A 79 10.88 22.97 6.40
C LYS A 79 10.06 24.11 5.76
N ARG A 80 9.09 23.77 4.93
CA ARG A 80 7.93 24.59 4.63
C ARG A 80 6.77 23.76 5.09
N SER A 81 6.22 24.14 6.22
CA SER A 81 5.04 23.56 6.84
C SER A 81 3.96 23.30 5.79
N SER A 82 3.91 22.08 5.25
CA SER A 82 2.79 21.58 4.50
C SER A 82 2.16 20.51 5.39
N SER A 83 1.05 20.87 6.01
CA SER A 83 0.20 19.96 6.76
C SER A 83 -0.13 18.78 5.84
N ARG A 84 0.40 17.59 6.15
CA ARG A 84 0.01 16.35 5.48
C ARG A 84 -1.48 16.15 5.73
N SER A 85 -2.29 16.51 4.75
CA SER A 85 -3.73 16.28 4.78
C SER A 85 -3.97 14.79 4.59
N SER A 86 -4.07 14.06 5.70
CA SER A 86 -4.74 12.76 5.75
C SER A 86 -6.24 12.96 5.41
N GLY A 87 -6.53 13.11 4.12
CA GLY A 87 -7.82 13.63 3.64
C GLY A 87 -8.41 12.87 2.47
N ALA A 88 -8.16 11.56 2.36
CA ALA A 88 -8.69 10.73 1.26
C ALA A 88 -9.67 9.61 1.67
N ALA A 89 -10.05 9.51 2.96
CA ALA A 89 -11.02 8.49 3.41
C ALA A 89 -12.45 9.03 3.66
N ALA A 90 -12.64 10.36 3.81
CA ALA A 90 -13.93 10.91 4.26
C ALA A 90 -14.93 11.21 3.12
N LYS A 91 -14.50 11.32 1.86
CA LYS A 91 -15.39 11.75 0.76
C LYS A 91 -16.26 10.64 0.14
N THR A 92 -15.90 9.37 0.35
CA THR A 92 -16.62 8.22 -0.26
C THR A 92 -17.78 7.72 0.61
N ALA A 93 -17.79 8.01 1.91
CA ALA A 93 -18.88 7.60 2.80
C ALA A 93 -20.14 8.47 2.65
N ILE A 94 -19.97 9.78 2.45
CA ILE A 94 -21.08 10.75 2.38
C ILE A 94 -21.97 10.50 1.14
N THR A 95 -21.37 10.13 0.00
CA THR A 95 -22.12 9.87 -1.24
C THR A 95 -22.91 8.55 -1.19
N LYS A 96 -22.44 7.56 -0.42
CA LYS A 96 -23.09 6.25 -0.34
C LYS A 96 -24.32 6.24 0.58
N GLU A 97 -24.30 7.03 1.66
CA GLU A 97 -25.47 7.18 2.54
C GLU A 97 -26.63 7.93 1.87
N ALA A 98 -26.33 9.02 1.15
CA ALA A 98 -27.36 9.80 0.44
C ALA A 98 -28.08 8.97 -0.63
N ALA A 99 -27.34 8.11 -1.35
CA ALA A 99 -27.91 7.21 -2.34
C ALA A 99 -28.80 6.11 -1.73
N ARG A 100 -28.49 5.63 -0.50
CA ARG A 100 -29.27 4.59 0.18
C ARG A 100 -30.62 5.13 0.68
N LYS A 101 -30.66 6.37 1.21
CA LYS A 101 -31.93 6.98 1.66
C LYS A 101 -32.93 7.17 0.53
N LYS A 102 -32.49 7.71 -0.61
CA LYS A 102 -33.37 7.96 -1.76
C LYS A 102 -34.01 6.68 -2.32
N LYS A 103 -33.29 5.54 -2.27
CA LYS A 103 -33.81 4.25 -2.75
C LYS A 103 -34.88 3.67 -1.81
N LEU A 104 -34.80 3.95 -0.51
CA LEU A 104 -35.76 3.44 0.48
C LEU A 104 -37.09 4.20 0.42
N GLU A 105 -37.06 5.53 0.24
CA GLU A 105 -38.27 6.36 0.12
C GLU A 105 -39.07 6.05 -1.15
N SER A 106 -38.40 5.71 -2.26
CA SER A 106 -39.06 5.32 -3.51
C SER A 106 -39.79 3.98 -3.46
N ILE A 107 -39.54 3.14 -2.45
CA ILE A 107 -40.20 1.83 -2.32
C ILE A 107 -41.50 1.93 -1.50
N GLN A 108 -41.71 3.03 -0.78
CA GLN A 108 -42.86 3.23 0.11
C GLN A 108 -43.98 4.12 -0.49
N ASN A 109 -43.88 4.51 -1.76
CA ASN A 109 -44.88 5.36 -2.45
C ASN A 109 -45.47 4.66 -3.68
#